data_AF-A0A8J3DYF5-F1
#
_entry.id   AF-A0A8J3DYF5-F1
#
_cell.length_a   1.000
_cell.length_b   1.000
_cell.length_c   1.000
_cell.angle_alpha   90.00
_cell.angle_beta   90.00
_cell.angle_gamma   90.00
#
_symmetry.space_group_name_H-M   'P 1'
#
loop_
_entity.id
_entity.type
_entity.pdbx_description
1 polymer ?
#
loop_
_entity_poly.entity_id
_entity_poly.type
_entity_poly.pdbx_seq_one_letter_code
_entity_poly.pdbx_strand_id
1 'polypeptide(L)'
;MSFGLTFDKLLIILVIALFLIGPDRLPGYAAQLARLVKTLRGFADGAKERMREEMGPEFDEVDWRKLDPRQYDPRRIIREALVDEVLPPTKPVSPNAPTATPKYRESAYEQRQRKLGKGRPAPFDAEST
;
A
#
# COMPACT_ATOMS: atom_id res chain seq x y z
N MET A 1 -3.69 8.59 6.59
CA MET A 1 -4.64 9.21 5.65
C MET A 1 -4.81 8.24 4.49
N SER A 2 -5.79 7.34 4.57
CA SER A 2 -6.11 6.46 3.44
C SER A 2 -6.81 7.29 2.36
N PHE A 3 -6.34 7.21 1.11
CA PHE A 3 -7.08 7.71 -0.04
C PHE A 3 -8.49 7.13 0.04
N GLY A 4 -9.50 7.99 0.09
CA GLY A 4 -10.90 7.57 0.21
C GLY A 4 -11.41 6.95 -1.09
N LEU A 5 -10.63 6.12 -1.76
CA LEU A 5 -10.91 5.47 -3.04
C LEU A 5 -11.71 4.20 -2.76
N THR A 6 -13.00 4.37 -2.51
CA THR A 6 -13.93 3.28 -2.30
C THR A 6 -14.46 2.77 -3.65
N PHE A 7 -15.00 1.55 -3.68
CA PHE A 7 -15.43 0.89 -4.92
C PHE A 7 -16.44 1.74 -5.72
N ASP A 8 -17.37 2.39 -5.04
CA ASP A 8 -18.34 3.35 -5.61
C ASP A 8 -17.64 4.49 -6.34
N LYS A 9 -16.56 5.05 -5.78
CA LYS A 9 -15.82 6.15 -6.41
C LYS A 9 -15.01 5.70 -7.62
N LEU A 10 -14.45 4.49 -7.57
CA LEU A 10 -13.82 3.88 -8.74
C LEU A 10 -14.82 3.71 -9.89
N LEU A 11 -16.05 3.29 -9.58
CA LEU A 11 -17.12 3.14 -10.57
C LEU A 11 -17.52 4.50 -11.17
N ILE A 12 -17.65 5.54 -10.33
CA ILE A 12 -17.91 6.91 -10.81
C ILE A 12 -16.79 7.40 -11.72
N ILE A 13 -15.52 7.19 -11.34
CA ILE A 13 -14.37 7.57 -12.18
C ILE A 13 -14.40 6.83 -13.51
N LEU A 14 -14.74 5.53 -13.51
CA LEU A 14 -14.85 4.75 -14.73
C LEU A 14 -15.94 5.30 -15.66
N VAL A 15 -17.11 5.65 -15.11
CA VAL A 15 -18.20 6.26 -15.89
C VAL A 15 -17.76 7.61 -16.47
N ILE A 16 -17.11 8.46 -15.68
CA ILE A 16 -16.58 9.75 -16.16
C ILE A 16 -15.56 9.51 -17.28
N ALA A 17 -14.63 8.57 -17.11
CA ALA A 17 -13.63 8.24 -18.13
C ALA A 17 -14.29 7.74 -19.42
N LEU A 18 -15.33 6.91 -19.33
CA LEU A 18 -16.13 6.45 -20.47
C LEU A 18 -16.78 7.62 -21.21
N PHE A 19 -17.30 8.63 -20.51
CA PHE A 19 -17.87 9.82 -21.13
C PHE A 19 -16.81 10.72 -21.77
N LEU A 20 -15.68 10.96 -21.11
CA LEU A 20 -14.62 11.84 -21.62
C LEU A 20 -13.93 11.27 -22.85
N ILE A 21 -13.61 9.98 -22.82
CA ILE A 21 -12.81 9.30 -23.86
C ILE A 21 -13.73 8.65 -24.92
N GLY A 22 -14.92 8.21 -24.50
CA GLY A 22 -15.84 7.40 -25.29
C GLY A 22 -15.66 5.89 -25.05
N PRO A 23 -16.74 5.13 -24.91
CA PRO A 23 -16.69 3.67 -24.67
C PRO A 23 -16.03 2.91 -25.82
N ASP A 24 -16.15 3.40 -27.06
CA ASP A 24 -15.56 2.76 -28.24
C ASP A 24 -14.04 2.92 -28.33
N ARG A 25 -13.47 3.97 -27.71
CA ARG A 25 -12.03 4.29 -27.81
C ARG A 25 -11.21 3.65 -26.70
N LEU A 26 -11.77 3.51 -25.51
CA LEU A 26 -11.11 2.86 -24.36
C LEU A 26 -10.53 1.47 -24.63
N PRO A 27 -11.24 0.51 -25.27
CA PRO A 27 -10.67 -0.82 -25.53
C PRO A 27 -9.44 -0.73 -26.47
N GLY A 28 -9.44 0.24 -27.39
CA GLY A 28 -8.28 0.54 -28.23
C GLY A 28 -7.06 0.97 -27.42
N TYR A 29 -7.23 1.93 -26.51
CA TYR A 29 -6.14 2.40 -25.63
C TYR A 29 -5.68 1.32 -24.64
N ALA A 30 -6.60 0.56 -24.06
CA ALA A 30 -6.27 -0.56 -23.18
C ALA A 30 -5.43 -1.61 -23.93
N ALA A 31 -5.79 -1.93 -25.18
CA ALA A 31 -5.00 -2.84 -26.01
C ALA A 31 -3.61 -2.29 -26.33
N GLN A 32 -3.46 -0.99 -26.57
CA GLN A 32 -2.16 -0.36 -26.79
C GLN A 32 -1.29 -0.41 -25.53
N LEU A 33 -1.85 -0.10 -24.36
CA LEU A 33 -1.16 -0.22 -23.08
C LEU A 33 -0.75 -1.66 -22.80
N ALA A 34 -1.63 -2.63 -23.04
CA ALA A 34 -1.32 -4.04 -22.85
C ALA A 34 -0.16 -4.50 -23.76
N ARG A 35 -0.13 -4.04 -25.01
CA ARG A 35 0.99 -4.29 -25.93
C ARG A 35 2.28 -3.67 -25.40
N LEU A 36 2.25 -2.42 -24.96
CA LEU A 36 3.40 -1.74 -24.38
C LEU A 36 3.96 -2.51 -23.17
N VAL A 37 3.09 -2.90 -22.24
CA VAL A 37 3.46 -3.69 -21.06
C VAL A 37 4.08 -5.03 -21.46
N LYS A 38 3.51 -5.72 -22.45
CA LYS A 38 4.05 -6.99 -22.94
C LYS A 38 5.43 -6.81 -23.57
N THR A 39 5.62 -5.74 -24.33
CA THR A 39 6.90 -5.39 -24.95
C THR A 39 7.95 -5.04 -23.89
N LEU A 40 7.61 -4.19 -22.91
CA LEU A 40 8.47 -3.86 -21.78
C LEU A 40 8.86 -5.10 -20.98
N ARG A 41 7.91 -6.01 -20.74
CA ARG A 41 8.19 -7.29 -20.09
C ARG A 41 9.18 -8.13 -20.90
N GLY A 42 8.98 -8.26 -22.21
CA GLY A 42 9.92 -8.97 -23.07
C GLY A 42 11.33 -8.39 -23.06
N PHE A 43 11.45 -7.05 -23.01
CA PHE A 43 12.74 -6.38 -22.86
C PHE A 43 13.38 -6.65 -21.49
N ALA A 44 12.60 -6.62 -20.41
CA ALA A 44 13.08 -6.93 -19.07
C ALA A 44 13.55 -8.38 -18.96
N ASP A 45 12.79 -9.33 -19.52
CA ASP A 45 13.14 -10.75 -19.53
C ASP A 45 14.44 -10.98 -20.34
N GLY A 46 14.60 -10.32 -21.50
CA GLY A 46 15.82 -10.42 -22.31
C GLY A 46 17.05 -9.79 -21.66
N ALA A 47 16.88 -8.66 -20.96
CA ALA A 47 17.95 -8.05 -20.17
C ALA A 47 18.34 -8.93 -18.98
N LYS A 48 17.36 -9.57 -18.34
CA LYS A 48 17.58 -10.53 -17.25
C LYS A 48 18.41 -11.73 -17.73
N GLU A 49 18.11 -12.28 -18.91
CA GLU A 49 18.85 -13.42 -19.46
C GLU A 49 20.32 -13.05 -19.74
N ARG A 50 20.57 -11.92 -20.38
CA ARG A 50 21.95 -11.44 -20.64
C ARG A 50 22.73 -11.20 -19.35
N MET A 51 22.10 -10.60 -18.35
CA MET A 51 22.74 -10.35 -17.05
C MET A 51 23.07 -11.68 -16.33
N ARG A 52 22.22 -12.70 -16.49
CA ARG A 52 22.44 -14.06 -15.98
C ARG A 52 23.57 -14.79 -16.71
N GLU A 53 23.71 -14.57 -18.02
CA GLU A 53 24.82 -15.10 -18.83
C GLU A 53 26.17 -14.47 -18.45
N GLU A 54 26.21 -13.17 -18.17
CA GLU A 54 27.45 -12.43 -17.88
C GLU A 54 27.90 -12.53 -16.41
N MET A 55 26.97 -12.59 -15.44
CA MET A 55 27.31 -12.66 -14.01
C MET A 55 27.37 -14.09 -13.45
N GLY A 56 27.00 -15.10 -14.26
CA GLY A 56 27.00 -16.50 -13.83
C GLY A 56 25.94 -16.82 -12.76
N PRO A 57 25.97 -18.04 -12.17
CA PRO A 57 24.94 -18.55 -11.27
C PRO A 57 24.69 -17.71 -9.99
N GLU A 58 25.55 -16.72 -9.68
CA GLU A 58 25.32 -15.76 -8.59
C GLU A 58 24.15 -14.79 -8.87
N PHE A 59 23.65 -14.72 -10.11
CA PHE A 59 22.45 -13.93 -10.46
C PHE A 59 21.14 -14.54 -9.92
N ASP A 60 21.11 -15.85 -9.66
CA ASP A 60 19.94 -16.57 -9.11
C ASP A 60 19.82 -16.42 -7.57
N GLU A 61 20.88 -15.99 -6.87
CA GLU A 61 20.84 -15.73 -5.42
C GLU A 61 20.21 -14.39 -5.06
N VAL A 62 20.11 -13.46 -6.02
CA VAL A 62 19.38 -12.21 -5.82
C VAL A 62 17.89 -12.52 -5.83
N ASP A 63 17.25 -12.14 -4.72
CA ASP A 63 15.93 -12.50 -4.21
C ASP A 63 14.72 -12.05 -5.07
N TRP A 64 14.78 -12.21 -6.40
CA TRP A 64 13.75 -11.76 -7.34
C TRP A 64 12.45 -12.56 -7.24
N ARG A 65 12.49 -13.78 -6.67
CA ARG A 65 11.27 -14.57 -6.37
C ARG A 65 10.39 -13.91 -5.31
N LYS A 66 10.95 -13.07 -4.42
CA LYS A 66 10.15 -12.26 -3.48
C LYS A 66 9.46 -11.07 -4.15
N LEU A 67 9.92 -10.67 -5.34
CA LEU A 67 9.37 -9.56 -6.14
C LEU A 67 8.39 -10.02 -7.22
N ASP A 68 8.11 -11.33 -7.35
CA ASP A 68 7.11 -11.84 -8.28
C ASP A 68 5.69 -11.46 -7.78
N PRO A 69 4.98 -10.55 -8.47
CA PRO A 69 3.69 -10.05 -8.00
C PRO A 69 2.60 -11.13 -7.98
N ARG A 70 2.81 -12.28 -8.65
CA ARG A 70 1.87 -13.41 -8.64
C ARG A 70 2.08 -14.34 -7.46
N GLN A 71 3.24 -14.29 -6.82
CA GLN A 71 3.54 -15.03 -5.59
C GLN A 71 3.07 -14.28 -4.34
N TYR A 72 2.58 -13.04 -4.50
CA TYR A 72 1.75 -12.33 -3.51
C TYR A 72 0.33 -12.94 -3.50
N ASP A 73 0.24 -14.22 -3.13
CA ASP A 73 -1.03 -14.95 -3.09
C ASP A 73 -1.85 -14.45 -1.89
N PRO A 74 -2.94 -13.70 -2.10
CA PRO A 74 -3.70 -13.08 -1.00
C PRO A 74 -4.24 -14.13 -0.02
N ARG A 75 -4.41 -15.37 -0.47
CA ARG A 75 -4.84 -16.49 0.38
C ARG A 75 -3.78 -16.87 1.41
N ARG A 76 -2.49 -16.71 1.09
CA ARG A 76 -1.40 -16.91 2.07
C ARG A 76 -1.43 -15.85 3.14
N ILE A 77 -1.61 -14.58 2.76
CA ILE A 77 -1.71 -13.45 3.70
C ILE A 77 -2.92 -13.62 4.63
N ILE A 78 -4.07 -14.06 4.11
CA ILE A 78 -5.27 -14.34 4.93
C ILE A 78 -5.05 -15.55 5.85
N ARG A 79 -4.37 -16.61 5.37
CA ARG A 79 -4.05 -17.78 6.20
C ARG A 79 -3.03 -17.45 7.28
N GLU A 80 -2.01 -16.67 6.99
CA GLU A 80 -1.05 -16.18 7.97
C GLU A 80 -1.75 -15.29 9.00
N ALA A 81 -2.66 -14.41 8.58
CA ALA A 81 -3.48 -13.61 9.50
C ALA A 81 -4.42 -14.46 10.37
N LEU A 82 -5.03 -15.52 9.82
CA LEU A 82 -5.87 -16.45 10.60
C LEU A 82 -5.06 -17.37 11.51
N VAL A 83 -3.85 -17.78 11.10
CA VAL A 83 -2.98 -18.69 11.87
C VAL A 83 -2.26 -17.92 12.99
N ASP A 84 -1.87 -16.67 12.77
CA ASP A 84 -1.41 -15.76 13.85
C ASP A 84 -2.54 -15.45 14.85
N GLU A 85 -3.81 -15.52 14.43
CA GLU A 85 -4.96 -15.41 15.35
C GLU A 85 -5.18 -16.67 16.20
N VAL A 86 -4.64 -17.84 15.81
CA VAL A 86 -4.77 -19.11 16.56
C VAL A 86 -3.68 -19.28 17.62
N LEU A 87 -2.63 -18.47 17.62
CA LEU A 87 -1.69 -18.37 18.74
C LEU A 87 -1.64 -16.93 19.26
N PRO A 88 -2.59 -16.53 20.13
CA PRO A 88 -2.37 -15.31 20.91
C PRO A 88 -1.05 -15.45 21.66
N PRO A 89 -0.12 -14.47 21.61
CA PRO A 89 0.93 -14.42 22.60
C PRO A 89 0.24 -14.24 23.95
N THR A 90 0.09 -15.36 24.66
CA THR A 90 -0.40 -15.45 26.03
C THR A 90 0.51 -14.63 26.93
N LYS A 91 0.21 -13.34 27.05
CA LYS A 91 0.37 -12.67 28.33
C LYS A 91 -0.76 -13.20 29.21
N PRO A 92 -0.48 -13.92 30.29
CA PRO A 92 -1.53 -14.48 31.13
C PRO A 92 -2.34 -13.32 31.73
N VAL A 93 -3.57 -13.15 31.28
CA VAL A 93 -4.54 -12.29 31.94
C VAL A 93 -5.09 -13.07 33.13
N SER A 94 -4.66 -12.65 34.33
CA SER A 94 -5.16 -13.18 35.60
C SER A 94 -6.69 -13.00 35.69
N PRO A 95 -7.47 -13.99 36.19
CA PRO A 95 -8.93 -13.94 36.18
C PRO A 95 -9.55 -12.87 37.11
N ASN A 96 -8.73 -12.09 37.81
CA ASN A 96 -9.18 -11.10 38.79
C ASN A 96 -8.76 -9.65 38.45
N ALA A 97 -8.47 -9.36 37.18
CA ALA A 97 -8.13 -8.01 36.75
C ALA A 97 -9.39 -7.13 36.61
N PRO A 98 -9.45 -5.94 37.24
CA PRO A 98 -10.61 -5.05 37.12
C PRO A 98 -10.78 -4.61 35.66
N THR A 99 -12.02 -4.67 35.18
CA THR A 99 -12.43 -4.30 33.82
C THR A 99 -11.87 -2.92 33.46
N ALA A 100 -10.86 -2.88 32.60
CA ALA A 100 -10.30 -1.63 32.13
C ALA A 100 -11.30 -0.98 31.16
N THR A 101 -12.06 0.00 31.67
CA THR A 101 -12.79 0.97 30.84
C THR A 101 -11.84 1.54 29.79
N PRO A 102 -12.25 1.64 28.51
CA PRO A 102 -11.39 2.14 27.46
C PRO A 102 -11.07 3.61 27.77
N LYS A 103 -9.84 3.88 28.21
CA LYS A 103 -9.36 5.26 28.29
C LYS A 103 -9.18 5.74 26.87
N TYR A 104 -10.04 6.67 26.44
CA TYR A 104 -9.94 7.37 25.18
C TYR A 104 -8.50 7.86 25.01
N ARG A 105 -7.76 7.26 24.06
CA ARG A 105 -6.42 7.73 23.71
C ARG A 105 -6.59 9.04 22.96
N GLU A 106 -6.33 10.13 23.67
CA GLU A 106 -6.37 11.49 23.16
C GLU A 106 -5.55 11.58 21.87
N SER A 107 -6.13 12.18 20.83
CA SER A 107 -5.51 12.23 19.52
C SER A 107 -4.25 13.10 19.55
N ALA A 108 -3.25 12.79 18.72
CA ALA A 108 -2.02 13.58 18.65
C ALA A 108 -2.28 15.08 18.31
N TYR A 109 -3.43 15.37 17.69
CA TYR A 109 -3.88 16.71 17.39
C TYR A 109 -4.36 17.47 18.64
N GLU A 110 -5.17 16.83 19.50
CA GLU A 110 -5.61 17.39 20.78
C GLU A 110 -4.43 17.61 21.73
N GLN A 111 -3.48 16.67 21.78
CA GLN A 111 -2.29 16.81 22.60
C GLN A 111 -1.42 18.00 22.16
N ARG A 112 -1.32 18.24 20.84
CA ARG A 112 -0.63 19.41 20.28
C ARG A 112 -1.34 20.71 20.64
N GLN A 113 -2.67 20.74 20.57
CA GLN A 113 -3.46 21.92 20.94
C GLN A 113 -3.36 22.27 22.43
N ARG A 114 -3.30 21.26 23.32
CA ARG A 114 -3.03 21.49 24.75
C ARG A 114 -1.66 22.09 24.99
N LYS A 115 -0.62 21.55 24.32
CA LYS A 115 0.75 22.06 24.45
C LYS A 115 0.90 23.49 23.91
N LEU A 116 0.15 23.85 22.87
CA LEU A 116 0.19 25.19 22.29
C LEU A 116 -0.51 26.25 23.15
N GLY A 117 -1.38 25.85 24.09
CA GLY A 117 -2.18 26.78 24.89
C GLY A 117 -3.18 27.55 24.03
N LYS A 118 -4.40 27.80 24.54
CA LYS A 118 -5.40 28.55 23.78
C LYS A 118 -4.87 29.97 23.49
N GLY A 119 -4.62 30.28 22.22
CA GLY A 119 -4.48 31.65 21.73
C GLY A 119 -3.06 32.21 21.59
N ARG A 120 -1.99 31.39 21.65
CA ARG A 120 -0.65 31.87 21.26
C ARG A 120 -0.46 31.69 19.74
N PRO A 121 -0.27 32.77 18.96
CA PRO A 121 0.09 32.62 17.56
C PRO A 121 1.44 31.90 17.46
N ALA A 122 1.61 31.09 16.42
CA ALA A 122 2.88 30.44 16.16
C ALA A 122 3.99 31.51 16.01
N PRO A 123 5.16 31.34 16.64
CA PRO A 123 6.24 32.30 16.52
C PRO A 123 6.64 32.42 15.05
N PHE A 124 6.56 33.65 14.52
CA PHE A 124 6.92 33.95 13.14
C PHE A 124 8.43 34.14 13.06
N ASP A 125 9.07 33.48 12.10
CA ASP A 125 10.50 33.60 11.84
C ASP A 125 10.74 34.77 10.88
N ALA A 126 11.46 35.79 11.36
CA ALA A 126 11.71 37.01 10.60
C ALA A 126 12.89 36.87 9.60
N GLU A 127 13.61 35.75 9.60
CA GLU A 127 14.74 35.51 8.68
C GLU A 127 14.31 34.83 7.37
N SER A 128 13.02 34.56 7.18
CA SER A 128 12.47 34.05 5.92
C SER A 128 12.19 35.18 4.92
N THR A 129 13.23 35.69 4.25
CA THR A 129 13.14 36.53 3.03
C THR A 129 14.18 36.09 2.02
#